data_AF-A0AAV9WKY1-F1
#
_entry.id   AF-A0AAV9WKY1-F1
#
_cell.length_a   1.000
_cell.length_b   1.000
_cell.length_c   1.000
_cell.angle_alpha   90.00
_cell.angle_beta   90.00
_cell.angle_gamma   90.00
#
_symmetry.space_group_name_H-M   'P 1'
#
loop_
_entity.id
_entity.type
_entity.pdbx_description
1 polymer ?
#
loop_
_entity_poly.entity_id
_entity_poly.type
_entity_poly.pdbx_seq_one_letter_code
_entity_poly.pdbx_strand_id
1 'polypeptide(L)'
;MGAPVIDTSPDNGRGGWVPYYYWPSLPAAAIFVALFAICGAIHIYRLFKYKGWYFIPFIIGVIFQAVGYAGRIGSHYDFNSLTFFIMQSLLILLAPALFAASIYMTLSRLAIALHAENLLIIRARWLTTFFVTGDVLSFLAQSAGGGMMAKGDPEGADRGQKIIMGGLFIQIFFFGGFIIIATIFHTRLNKSPSHVHEKIKGRKYLLTMYLANGLILVRSLFRVIEYIMPHDGPLMKNEAYLYIFDALLMFFVVAVYLVVKPYGEIFDEWKRRKDLGDLELTRRDRPQEREAMTSGGDIESALSSRSFSEQKPSSSRR
;
A
#
# COMPACT_ATOMS: atom_id res chain seq x y z
N MET A 1 -28.27 28.05 -7.30
CA MET A 1 -29.26 26.96 -7.16
C MET A 1 -29.00 26.30 -5.81
N GLY A 2 -29.98 26.26 -4.91
CA GLY A 2 -29.84 25.52 -3.66
C GLY A 2 -29.70 24.02 -3.93
N ALA A 3 -28.99 23.30 -3.06
CA ALA A 3 -28.90 21.85 -3.18
C ALA A 3 -30.31 21.21 -3.11
N PRO A 4 -30.60 20.16 -3.88
CA PRO A 4 -31.87 19.43 -3.80
C PRO A 4 -32.12 18.94 -2.37
N VAL A 5 -33.39 18.94 -1.94
CA VAL A 5 -33.79 18.39 -0.64
C VAL A 5 -33.54 16.88 -0.63
N ILE A 6 -32.75 16.40 0.33
CA ILE A 6 -32.40 14.99 0.46
C ILE A 6 -33.47 14.28 1.30
N ASP A 7 -34.11 13.27 0.71
CA ASP A 7 -35.09 12.45 1.41
C ASP A 7 -34.39 11.45 2.36
N THR A 8 -34.46 11.77 3.65
CA THR A 8 -33.89 10.98 4.75
C THR A 8 -34.94 10.17 5.51
N SER A 9 -36.17 10.13 5.01
CA SER A 9 -37.26 9.42 5.65
C SER A 9 -37.03 7.90 5.63
N PRO A 10 -37.47 7.16 6.66
CA PRO A 10 -37.38 5.70 6.67
C PRO A 10 -38.16 5.04 5.52
N ASP A 11 -39.17 5.72 4.98
CA ASP A 11 -40.07 5.28 3.91
C ASP A 11 -39.68 5.82 2.51
N ASN A 12 -38.44 6.28 2.33
CA ASN A 12 -37.88 6.84 1.09
C ASN A 12 -37.79 5.88 -0.13
N GLY A 13 -38.54 4.78 -0.13
CA GLY A 13 -38.57 3.74 -1.17
C GLY A 13 -37.31 2.87 -1.23
N ARG A 14 -36.33 3.08 -0.32
CA ARG A 14 -35.03 2.39 -0.28
C ARG A 14 -34.73 1.78 1.09
N GLY A 15 -35.78 1.53 1.88
CA GLY A 15 -35.65 0.98 3.24
C GLY A 15 -34.86 1.90 4.18
N GLY A 16 -35.03 3.22 4.04
CA GLY A 16 -34.34 4.22 4.86
C GLY A 16 -32.85 4.40 4.55
N TRP A 17 -32.32 3.74 3.52
CA TRP A 17 -30.92 3.94 3.12
C TRP A 17 -30.72 5.32 2.49
N VAL A 18 -29.72 6.04 2.98
CA VAL A 18 -29.30 7.36 2.50
C VAL A 18 -27.80 7.34 2.23
N PRO A 19 -27.35 7.58 0.99
CA PRO A 19 -25.92 7.51 0.66
C PRO A 19 -25.12 8.68 1.21
N TYR A 20 -25.70 9.88 1.23
CA TYR A 20 -25.03 11.09 1.71
C TYR A 20 -26.02 12.00 2.45
N TYR A 21 -25.55 12.69 3.49
CA TYR A 21 -26.31 13.74 4.18
C TYR A 21 -26.06 15.14 3.58
N TYR A 22 -25.34 15.20 2.47
CA TYR A 22 -25.01 16.40 1.70
C TYR A 22 -24.97 16.05 0.21
N TRP A 23 -25.08 17.06 -0.66
CA TRP A 23 -24.92 16.83 -2.10
C TRP A 23 -23.43 16.77 -2.46
N PRO A 24 -22.92 15.70 -3.08
CA PRO A 24 -21.50 15.58 -3.41
C PRO A 24 -21.00 16.73 -4.31
N SER A 25 -19.86 17.32 -4.00
CA SER A 25 -19.30 18.44 -4.75
C SER A 25 -18.58 18.00 -6.02
N LEU A 26 -19.16 18.33 -7.17
CA LEU A 26 -18.54 18.14 -8.48
C LEU A 26 -17.15 18.78 -8.61
N PRO A 27 -16.96 20.10 -8.31
CA PRO A 27 -15.66 20.73 -8.52
C PRO A 27 -14.57 20.13 -7.62
N ALA A 28 -14.89 19.82 -6.36
CA ALA A 28 -13.92 19.22 -5.45
C ALA A 28 -13.52 17.81 -5.91
N ALA A 29 -14.49 16.97 -6.28
CA ALA A 29 -14.21 15.63 -6.81
C ALA A 29 -13.36 15.70 -8.08
N ALA A 30 -13.70 16.58 -9.04
CA ALA A 30 -12.98 16.75 -10.29
C ALA A 30 -11.51 17.17 -10.09
N ILE A 31 -11.23 18.09 -9.15
CA ILE A 31 -9.87 18.48 -8.81
C ILE A 31 -9.05 17.28 -8.32
N PHE A 32 -9.58 16.49 -7.39
CA PHE A 32 -8.85 15.34 -6.86
C PHE A 32 -8.68 14.22 -7.89
N VAL A 33 -9.67 13.97 -8.75
CA VAL A 33 -9.52 13.06 -9.89
C VAL A 33 -8.36 13.50 -10.77
N ALA A 34 -8.30 14.78 -11.16
CA ALA A 34 -7.23 15.30 -12.01
C ALA A 34 -5.86 15.18 -11.32
N LEU A 35 -5.76 15.54 -10.03
CA LEU A 35 -4.53 15.44 -9.25
C LEU A 35 -4.02 13.98 -9.16
N PHE A 36 -4.87 13.03 -8.80
CA PHE A 36 -4.48 11.62 -8.73
C PHE A 36 -4.19 11.03 -10.11
N ALA A 37 -4.91 11.42 -11.16
CA ALA A 37 -4.65 10.96 -12.52
C ALA A 37 -3.28 11.46 -13.03
N ILE A 38 -2.97 12.74 -12.84
CA ILE A 38 -1.67 13.32 -13.25
C ILE A 38 -0.53 12.66 -12.47
N CYS A 39 -0.62 12.61 -11.14
CA CYS A 39 0.41 11.96 -10.33
C CYS A 39 0.54 10.47 -10.64
N GLY A 40 -0.58 9.78 -10.87
CA GLY A 40 -0.65 8.38 -11.27
C GLY A 40 0.07 8.12 -12.59
N ALA A 41 -0.19 8.94 -13.61
CA ALA A 41 0.48 8.83 -14.90
C ALA A 41 2.00 8.98 -14.77
N ILE A 42 2.47 9.95 -13.97
CA ILE A 42 3.91 10.13 -13.74
C ILE A 42 4.52 8.94 -12.99
N HIS A 43 3.83 8.42 -11.97
CA HIS A 43 4.29 7.24 -11.24
C HIS A 43 4.32 5.98 -12.11
N ILE A 44 3.31 5.78 -12.96
CA ILE A 44 3.27 4.69 -13.96
C ILE A 44 4.45 4.80 -14.92
N TYR A 45 4.68 5.99 -15.50
CA TYR A 45 5.83 6.22 -16.38
C TYR A 45 7.16 5.85 -15.69
N ARG A 46 7.33 6.24 -14.42
CA ARG A 46 8.53 5.91 -13.64
C ARG A 46 8.62 4.43 -13.29
N LEU A 47 7.51 3.77 -13.00
CA LEU A 47 7.45 2.34 -12.74
C LEU A 47 8.05 1.57 -13.93
N PHE A 48 7.62 1.90 -15.15
CA PHE A 48 8.12 1.27 -16.38
C PHE A 48 9.57 1.66 -16.68
N LYS A 49 9.92 2.95 -16.58
CA LYS A 49 11.28 3.44 -16.86
C LYS A 49 12.34 2.80 -15.96
N TYR A 50 12.05 2.66 -14.67
CA TYR A 50 13.01 2.15 -13.68
C TYR A 50 12.76 0.68 -13.30
N LYS A 51 11.78 0.01 -13.92
CA LYS A 51 11.42 -1.40 -13.65
C LYS A 51 11.17 -1.71 -12.16
N GLY A 52 10.65 -0.73 -11.43
CA GLY A 52 10.43 -0.79 -9.97
C GLY A 52 9.15 -1.54 -9.58
N TRP A 53 8.91 -2.73 -10.14
CA TRP A 53 7.67 -3.49 -10.04
C TRP A 53 7.15 -3.75 -8.62
N TYR A 54 8.03 -3.68 -7.61
CA TYR A 54 7.61 -3.82 -6.21
C TYR A 54 6.63 -2.73 -5.76
N PHE A 55 6.58 -1.60 -6.45
CA PHE A 55 5.76 -0.45 -6.10
C PHE A 55 4.40 -0.45 -6.82
N ILE A 56 4.04 -1.54 -7.51
CA ILE A 56 2.72 -1.74 -8.12
C ILE A 56 1.56 -1.48 -7.14
N PRO A 57 1.58 -1.96 -5.87
CA PRO A 57 0.46 -1.72 -4.96
C PRO A 57 0.19 -0.22 -4.79
N PHE A 58 1.23 0.61 -4.72
CA PHE A 58 1.10 2.06 -4.65
C PHE A 58 0.34 2.62 -5.85
N ILE A 59 0.68 2.18 -7.06
CA ILE A 59 0.02 2.61 -8.30
C ILE A 59 -1.47 2.23 -8.27
N ILE A 60 -1.78 1.02 -7.85
CA ILE A 60 -3.17 0.57 -7.69
C ILE A 60 -3.90 1.47 -6.69
N GLY A 61 -3.25 1.83 -5.57
CA GLY A 61 -3.80 2.79 -4.60
C GLY A 61 -4.09 4.17 -5.22
N VAL A 62 -3.20 4.69 -6.08
CA VAL A 62 -3.43 5.96 -6.79
C VAL A 62 -4.61 5.85 -7.76
N ILE A 63 -4.71 4.75 -8.49
CA ILE A 63 -5.84 4.48 -9.39
C ILE A 63 -7.14 4.40 -8.58
N PHE A 64 -7.14 3.74 -7.42
CA PHE A 64 -8.30 3.64 -6.56
C PHE A 64 -8.76 5.00 -6.05
N GLN A 65 -7.83 5.90 -5.71
CA GLN A 65 -8.21 7.28 -5.37
C GLN A 65 -8.87 7.99 -6.57
N ALA A 66 -8.26 7.93 -7.75
CA ALA A 66 -8.81 8.58 -8.94
C ALA A 66 -10.20 8.02 -9.31
N VAL A 67 -10.36 6.71 -9.36
CA VAL A 67 -11.64 6.05 -9.70
C VAL A 67 -12.67 6.25 -8.59
N GLY A 68 -12.25 6.23 -7.32
CA GLY A 68 -13.13 6.50 -6.19
C GLY A 68 -13.73 7.91 -6.25
N TYR A 69 -12.91 8.94 -6.48
CA TYR A 69 -13.42 10.30 -6.67
C TYR A 69 -14.19 10.48 -7.98
N ALA A 70 -13.90 9.70 -9.03
CA ALA A 70 -14.74 9.66 -10.24
C ALA A 70 -16.13 9.06 -9.94
N GLY A 71 -16.20 8.05 -9.08
CA GLY A 71 -17.48 7.54 -8.56
C GLY A 71 -18.26 8.58 -7.77
N ARG A 72 -17.54 9.45 -7.06
CA ARG A 72 -18.15 10.59 -6.37
C ARG A 72 -18.73 11.63 -7.34
N ILE A 73 -18.09 11.84 -8.50
CA ILE A 73 -18.68 12.61 -9.61
C ILE A 73 -19.95 11.91 -10.12
N GLY A 74 -19.91 10.59 -10.33
CA GLY A 74 -21.11 9.83 -10.69
C GLY A 74 -22.25 10.02 -9.69
N SER A 75 -21.94 10.02 -8.39
CA SER A 75 -22.89 10.29 -7.31
C SER A 75 -23.44 11.72 -7.28
N HIS A 76 -22.78 12.68 -7.93
CA HIS A 76 -23.33 14.03 -8.08
C HIS A 76 -24.49 14.06 -9.10
N TYR A 77 -24.39 13.25 -10.15
CA TYR A 77 -25.40 13.17 -11.21
C TYR A 77 -26.50 12.15 -10.90
N ASP A 78 -26.14 11.04 -10.26
CA ASP A 78 -27.05 10.00 -9.80
C ASP A 78 -26.83 9.75 -8.31
N PHE A 79 -27.43 10.63 -7.49
CA PHE A 79 -27.31 10.65 -6.03
C PHE A 79 -27.74 9.34 -5.37
N ASN A 80 -28.71 8.63 -5.96
CA ASN A 80 -29.29 7.42 -5.39
C ASN A 80 -28.60 6.13 -5.90
N SER A 81 -27.59 6.25 -6.76
CA SER A 81 -26.86 5.11 -7.29
C SER A 81 -26.07 4.38 -6.21
N LEU A 82 -26.54 3.19 -5.84
CA LEU A 82 -25.80 2.29 -4.95
C LEU A 82 -24.42 1.94 -5.52
N THR A 83 -24.33 1.78 -6.85
CA THR A 83 -23.07 1.46 -7.53
C THR A 83 -22.03 2.55 -7.34
N PHE A 84 -22.38 3.81 -7.58
CA PHE A 84 -21.43 4.91 -7.40
C PHE A 84 -21.05 5.13 -5.93
N PHE A 85 -21.99 4.95 -5.01
CA PHE A 85 -21.73 4.99 -3.58
C PHE A 85 -20.75 3.90 -3.12
N ILE A 86 -20.98 2.64 -3.50
CA ILE A 86 -20.09 1.52 -3.15
C ILE A 86 -18.72 1.72 -3.79
N MET A 87 -18.67 2.09 -5.06
CA MET A 87 -17.41 2.28 -5.78
C MET A 87 -16.55 3.36 -5.10
N GLN A 88 -17.11 4.53 -4.79
CA GLN A 88 -16.33 5.56 -4.12
C GLN A 88 -15.92 5.15 -2.72
N SER A 89 -16.82 4.53 -1.95
CA SER A 89 -16.59 4.21 -0.54
C SER A 89 -15.49 3.17 -0.41
N LEU A 90 -15.56 2.07 -1.18
CA LEU A 90 -14.57 0.99 -1.10
C LEU A 90 -13.20 1.40 -1.66
N LEU A 91 -13.16 2.06 -2.83
CA LEU A 91 -11.89 2.39 -3.47
C LEU A 91 -11.12 3.46 -2.67
N ILE A 92 -11.80 4.50 -2.18
CA ILE A 92 -11.17 5.51 -1.33
C ILE A 92 -10.67 4.84 -0.05
N LEU A 93 -11.45 3.93 0.55
CA LEU A 93 -11.11 3.22 1.80
C LEU A 93 -9.93 2.27 1.66
N LEU A 94 -9.77 1.60 0.51
CA LEU A 94 -8.72 0.62 0.25
C LEU A 94 -7.37 1.24 -0.12
N ALA A 95 -7.37 2.43 -0.72
CA ALA A 95 -6.13 3.08 -1.18
C ALA A 95 -5.03 3.25 -0.10
N PRO A 96 -5.30 3.65 1.16
CA PRO A 96 -4.28 3.76 2.21
C PRO A 96 -3.59 2.45 2.54
N ALA A 97 -4.31 1.33 2.56
CA ALA A 97 -3.74 0.01 2.79
C ALA A 97 -2.72 -0.34 1.70
N LEU A 98 -3.02 -0.01 0.45
CA LEU A 98 -2.10 -0.21 -0.68
C LEU A 98 -0.88 0.71 -0.63
N PHE A 99 -1.06 1.96 -0.17
CA PHE A 99 0.06 2.86 0.10
C PHE A 99 0.94 2.32 1.24
N ALA A 100 0.34 1.89 2.35
CA ALA A 100 1.02 1.32 3.50
C ALA A 100 1.81 0.05 3.12
N ALA A 101 1.20 -0.87 2.38
CA ALA A 101 1.87 -2.05 1.82
C ALA A 101 3.17 -1.69 1.08
N SER A 102 3.12 -0.62 0.27
CA SER A 102 4.28 -0.14 -0.48
C SER A 102 5.34 0.51 0.41
N ILE A 103 4.94 1.21 1.46
CA ILE A 103 5.84 1.75 2.50
C ILE A 103 6.56 0.59 3.20
N TYR A 104 5.85 -0.49 3.56
CA TYR A 104 6.45 -1.65 4.22
C TYR A 104 7.47 -2.36 3.32
N MET A 105 7.13 -2.51 2.03
CA MET A 105 8.07 -3.04 1.03
C MET A 105 9.30 -2.14 0.87
N THR A 106 9.12 -0.82 0.94
CA THR A 106 10.22 0.15 0.87
C THR A 106 11.15 -0.01 2.07
N LEU A 107 10.65 -0.21 3.29
CA LEU A 107 11.50 -0.44 4.47
C LEU A 107 12.37 -1.68 4.31
N SER A 108 11.73 -2.79 3.91
CA SER A 108 12.40 -4.08 3.72
C SER A 108 13.54 -3.97 2.70
N ARG A 109 13.29 -3.26 1.58
CA ARG A 109 14.29 -3.04 0.53
C ARG A 109 15.38 -2.07 0.95
N LEU A 110 15.03 -1.02 1.67
CA LEU A 110 15.97 -0.06 2.23
C LEU A 110 16.96 -0.76 3.17
N ALA A 111 16.48 -1.63 4.07
CA ALA A 111 17.35 -2.36 4.99
C ALA A 111 18.37 -3.25 4.26
N ILE A 112 17.96 -3.93 3.19
CA ILE A 112 18.83 -4.73 2.32
C ILE A 112 19.83 -3.84 1.57
N ALA A 113 19.37 -2.75 0.95
CA ALA A 113 20.22 -1.84 0.19
C ALA A 113 21.29 -1.16 1.07
N LEU A 114 21.01 -1.00 2.37
CA LEU A 114 21.91 -0.40 3.35
C LEU A 114 22.74 -1.42 4.16
N HIS A 115 22.76 -2.71 3.84
CA HIS A 115 23.44 -3.73 4.69
C HIS A 115 23.04 -3.67 6.17
N ALA A 116 21.79 -3.29 6.44
CA ALA A 116 21.27 -3.04 7.76
C ALA A 116 20.17 -4.03 8.14
N GLU A 117 20.05 -5.15 7.42
CA GLU A 117 19.02 -6.18 7.67
C GLU A 117 19.11 -6.76 9.08
N ASN A 118 20.33 -6.91 9.61
CA ASN A 118 20.60 -7.35 10.97
C ASN A 118 20.06 -6.38 12.05
N LEU A 119 19.77 -5.13 11.68
CA LEU A 119 19.19 -4.13 12.57
C LEU A 119 17.67 -4.21 12.64
N LEU A 120 17.01 -4.85 11.66
CA LEU A 120 15.57 -5.07 11.69
C LEU A 120 15.18 -6.03 12.83
N ILE A 121 14.11 -5.70 13.56
CA ILE A 121 13.56 -6.59 14.60
C ILE A 121 12.95 -7.84 13.95
N ILE A 122 12.23 -7.64 12.85
CA ILE A 122 11.54 -8.68 12.10
C ILE A 122 12.24 -8.79 10.75
N ARG A 123 12.54 -10.02 10.33
CA ARG A 123 13.14 -10.27 9.02
C ARG A 123 12.31 -9.60 7.92
N ALA A 124 12.99 -8.93 6.99
CA ALA A 124 12.38 -8.09 5.94
C ALA A 124 11.20 -8.76 5.20
N ARG A 125 11.29 -10.06 4.92
CA ARG A 125 10.23 -10.84 4.27
C ARG A 125 8.95 -10.96 5.11
N TRP A 126 9.11 -11.21 6.41
CA TRP A 126 7.98 -11.38 7.33
C TRP A 126 7.33 -10.05 7.69
N LEU A 127 8.13 -8.98 7.74
CA LEU A 127 7.64 -7.64 8.01
C LEU A 127 6.53 -7.26 7.02
N THR A 128 6.81 -7.31 5.72
CA THR A 128 5.82 -6.96 4.70
C THR A 128 4.58 -7.85 4.76
N THR A 129 4.75 -9.18 4.84
CA THR A 129 3.61 -10.11 4.87
C THR A 129 2.71 -9.89 6.08
N PHE A 130 3.28 -9.68 7.26
CA PHE A 130 2.53 -9.48 8.49
C PHE A 130 1.64 -8.24 8.43
N PHE A 131 2.22 -7.08 8.09
CA PHE A 131 1.46 -5.83 8.05
C PHE A 131 0.44 -5.80 6.91
N VAL A 132 0.78 -6.30 5.71
CA VAL A 132 -0.17 -6.37 4.58
C VAL A 132 -1.35 -7.28 4.92
N THR A 133 -1.12 -8.40 5.62
CA THR A 133 -2.21 -9.28 6.05
C THR A 133 -3.17 -8.55 7.00
N GLY A 134 -2.62 -7.78 7.94
CA GLY A 134 -3.41 -6.92 8.83
C GLY A 134 -4.28 -5.90 8.10
N ASP A 135 -3.70 -5.24 7.09
CA ASP A 135 -4.40 -4.27 6.25
C ASP A 135 -5.52 -4.93 5.41
N VAL A 136 -5.29 -6.13 4.89
CA VAL A 136 -6.33 -6.88 4.15
C VAL A 136 -7.46 -7.29 5.09
N LEU A 137 -7.15 -7.82 6.28
CA LEU A 137 -8.17 -8.22 7.26
C LEU A 137 -9.02 -7.04 7.73
N SER A 138 -8.39 -5.90 8.03
CA SER A 138 -9.12 -4.69 8.40
C SER A 138 -10.00 -4.16 7.27
N PHE A 139 -9.53 -4.22 6.01
CA PHE A 139 -10.35 -3.86 4.85
C PHE A 139 -11.56 -4.80 4.66
N LEU A 140 -11.37 -6.10 4.80
CA LEU A 140 -12.46 -7.07 4.69
C LEU A 140 -13.53 -6.83 5.76
N ALA A 141 -13.12 -6.53 7.00
CA ALA A 141 -14.05 -6.13 8.06
C ALA A 141 -14.84 -4.86 7.65
N GLN A 142 -14.15 -3.81 7.21
CA GLN A 142 -14.82 -2.57 6.79
C GLN A 142 -15.78 -2.77 5.61
N SER A 143 -15.38 -3.57 4.62
CA SER A 143 -16.22 -3.90 3.47
C SER A 143 -17.45 -4.70 3.86
N ALA A 144 -17.28 -5.69 4.75
CA ALA A 144 -18.39 -6.47 5.27
C ALA A 144 -19.36 -5.60 6.06
N GLY A 145 -18.86 -4.75 6.96
CA GLY A 145 -19.70 -3.84 7.73
C GLY A 145 -20.43 -2.80 6.86
N GLY A 146 -19.76 -2.23 5.86
CA GLY A 146 -20.37 -1.29 4.91
C GLY A 146 -21.47 -1.95 4.07
N GLY A 147 -21.25 -3.20 3.64
CA GLY A 147 -22.26 -4.00 2.96
C GLY A 147 -23.48 -4.33 3.82
N MET A 148 -23.31 -4.50 5.14
CA MET A 148 -24.44 -4.68 6.08
C MET A 148 -25.24 -3.40 6.26
N MET A 149 -24.58 -2.24 6.39
CA MET A 149 -25.25 -0.94 6.48
C MET A 149 -26.07 -0.60 5.23
N ALA A 150 -25.64 -1.07 4.05
CA ALA A 150 -26.35 -0.82 2.79
C ALA A 150 -27.68 -1.59 2.66
N LYS A 151 -27.97 -2.57 3.53
CA LYS A 151 -29.19 -3.38 3.47
C LYS A 151 -30.43 -2.73 4.11
N GLY A 152 -30.28 -1.60 4.81
CA GLY A 152 -31.41 -0.82 5.34
C GLY A 152 -32.09 -1.37 6.60
N ASP A 153 -31.59 -2.45 7.21
CA ASP A 153 -32.08 -2.94 8.50
C ASP A 153 -31.38 -2.22 9.67
N PRO A 154 -32.09 -1.61 10.64
CA PRO A 154 -31.48 -0.90 11.76
C PRO A 154 -30.51 -1.76 12.59
N GLU A 155 -30.83 -3.03 12.85
CA GLU A 155 -29.92 -3.92 13.57
C GLU A 155 -28.67 -4.24 12.74
N GLY A 156 -28.86 -4.51 11.45
CA GLY A 156 -27.78 -4.69 10.49
C GLY A 156 -26.85 -3.48 10.36
N ALA A 157 -27.40 -2.27 10.42
CA ALA A 157 -26.64 -1.03 10.34
C ALA A 157 -25.75 -0.81 11.58
N ASP A 158 -26.28 -0.99 12.80
CA ASP A 158 -25.50 -0.89 14.05
C ASP A 158 -24.38 -1.96 14.10
N ARG A 159 -24.70 -3.21 13.73
CA ARG A 159 -23.69 -4.27 13.62
C ARG A 159 -22.63 -3.93 12.57
N GLY A 160 -23.05 -3.42 11.41
CA GLY A 160 -22.14 -3.03 10.33
C GLY A 160 -21.17 -1.93 10.75
N GLN A 161 -21.67 -0.90 11.45
CA GLN A 161 -20.85 0.17 12.02
C GLN A 161 -19.81 -0.36 13.01
N LYS A 162 -20.20 -1.27 13.92
CA LYS A 162 -19.26 -1.92 14.87
C LYS A 162 -18.18 -2.72 14.17
N ILE A 163 -18.51 -3.44 13.09
CA ILE A 163 -17.53 -4.20 12.30
C ILE A 163 -16.56 -3.26 11.58
N ILE A 164 -17.06 -2.16 10.99
CA ILE A 164 -16.19 -1.13 10.39
C ILE A 164 -15.23 -0.55 11.42
N MET A 165 -15.74 -0.18 12.60
CA MET A 165 -14.91 0.34 13.69
C MET A 165 -13.82 -0.66 14.10
N GLY A 166 -14.16 -1.95 14.23
CA GLY A 166 -13.19 -3.00 14.51
C GLY A 166 -12.07 -3.05 13.46
N GLY A 167 -12.44 -2.99 12.17
CA GLY A 167 -11.46 -2.92 11.07
C GLY A 167 -10.56 -1.69 11.16
N LEU A 168 -11.12 -0.51 11.43
CA LEU A 168 -10.34 0.73 11.57
C LEU A 168 -9.36 0.69 12.75
N PHE A 169 -9.74 0.12 13.90
CA PHE A 169 -8.83 -0.04 15.04
C PHE A 169 -7.70 -1.02 14.74
N ILE A 170 -7.99 -2.13 14.06
CA ILE A 170 -6.97 -3.07 13.57
C ILE A 170 -5.99 -2.33 12.66
N GLN A 171 -6.50 -1.55 11.71
CA GLN A 171 -5.68 -0.77 10.78
C GLN A 171 -4.78 0.25 11.51
N ILE A 172 -5.31 0.99 12.49
CA ILE A 172 -4.53 1.91 13.32
C ILE A 172 -3.44 1.17 14.08
N PHE A 173 -3.74 -0.01 14.63
CA PHE A 173 -2.75 -0.83 15.33
C PHE A 173 -1.58 -1.21 14.41
N PHE A 174 -1.86 -1.66 13.18
CA PHE A 174 -0.82 -1.99 12.21
C PHE A 174 -0.02 -0.76 11.77
N PHE A 175 -0.68 0.36 11.46
CA PHE A 175 0.02 1.60 11.07
C PHE A 175 0.89 2.16 12.19
N GLY A 176 0.38 2.18 13.43
CA GLY A 176 1.13 2.60 14.61
C GLY A 176 2.30 1.65 14.92
N GLY A 177 2.05 0.34 14.86
CA GLY A 177 3.09 -0.68 15.05
C GLY A 177 4.23 -0.55 14.03
N PHE A 178 3.92 -0.22 12.78
CA PHE A 178 4.94 0.02 11.77
C PHE A 178 5.82 1.25 12.07
N ILE A 179 5.25 2.35 12.55
CA ILE A 179 6.04 3.53 13.01
C ILE A 179 7.00 3.12 14.11
N ILE A 180 6.57 2.31 15.07
CA ILE A 180 7.43 1.84 16.17
C ILE A 180 8.59 1.02 15.60
N ILE A 181 8.32 0.05 14.73
CA ILE A 181 9.36 -0.79 14.12
C ILE A 181 10.34 0.05 13.28
N ALA A 182 9.82 0.97 12.45
CA ALA A 182 10.65 1.88 11.66
C ALA A 182 11.53 2.75 12.57
N THR A 183 10.99 3.25 13.68
CA THR A 183 11.72 4.04 14.71
C THR A 183 12.83 3.23 15.36
N ILE A 184 12.57 1.97 15.70
CA ILE A 184 13.60 1.11 16.27
C ILE A 184 14.69 0.81 15.24
N PHE A 185 14.33 0.51 13.98
CA PHE A 185 15.30 0.33 12.89
C PHE A 185 16.16 1.59 12.70
N HIS A 186 15.55 2.77 12.61
CA HIS A 186 16.25 4.04 12.46
C HIS A 186 17.16 4.35 13.65
N THR A 187 16.70 4.08 14.87
CA THR A 187 17.51 4.27 16.09
C THR A 187 18.72 3.33 16.11
N ARG A 188 18.53 2.06 15.75
CA ARG A 188 19.62 1.08 15.64
C ARG A 188 20.62 1.50 14.56
N LEU A 189 20.13 1.91 13.39
CA LEU A 189 20.96 2.43 12.30
C LEU A 189 21.80 3.64 12.74
N ASN A 190 21.21 4.55 13.52
CA ASN A 190 21.92 5.73 14.01
C ASN A 190 22.96 5.46 15.09
N LYS A 191 22.82 4.35 15.83
CA LYS A 191 23.76 3.91 16.88
C LYS A 191 24.89 3.04 16.34
N SER A 192 24.76 2.47 15.14
CA SER A 192 25.78 1.63 14.53
C SER A 192 26.93 2.47 13.95
N PRO A 193 28.16 2.38 14.50
CA PRO A 193 29.31 3.12 13.99
C PRO A 193 29.76 2.62 12.61
N SER A 194 29.42 1.38 12.24
CA SER A 194 29.80 0.77 10.95
C SER A 194 28.92 1.20 9.78
N HIS A 195 27.86 1.99 10.00
CA HIS A 195 26.83 2.30 9.00
C HIS A 195 26.67 3.80 8.70
N VAL A 196 27.77 4.57 8.78
CA VAL A 196 27.73 6.04 8.64
C VAL A 196 27.27 6.49 7.24
N HIS A 197 27.74 5.83 6.19
CA HIS A 197 27.37 6.17 4.80
C HIS A 197 25.92 5.79 4.50
N GLU A 198 25.51 4.65 5.03
CA GLU A 198 24.18 4.07 4.94
C GLU A 198 23.15 4.97 5.64
N LYS A 199 23.50 5.54 6.79
CA LYS A 199 22.69 6.51 7.53
C LYS A 199 22.39 7.77 6.69
N ILE A 200 23.40 8.33 6.03
CA ILE A 200 23.25 9.54 5.21
C ILE A 200 22.33 9.25 4.01
N LYS A 201 22.54 8.12 3.34
CA LYS A 201 21.70 7.69 2.20
C LYS A 201 20.26 7.36 2.60
N GLY A 202 20.09 6.67 3.74
CA GLY A 202 18.79 6.19 4.22
C GLY A 202 17.88 7.27 4.81
N ARG A 203 18.45 8.39 5.31
CA ARG A 203 17.70 9.43 6.03
C ARG A 203 16.52 10.00 5.25
N LYS A 204 16.72 10.32 3.96
CA LYS A 204 15.67 10.87 3.09
C LYS A 204 14.48 9.90 2.98
N TYR A 205 14.76 8.61 2.81
CA TYR A 205 13.75 7.58 2.63
C TYR A 205 13.02 7.25 3.94
N LEU A 206 13.75 7.19 5.06
CA LEU A 206 13.14 7.04 6.39
C LEU A 206 12.21 8.21 6.71
N LEU A 207 12.64 9.45 6.47
CA LEU A 207 11.79 10.63 6.66
C LEU A 207 10.54 10.59 5.78
N THR A 208 10.70 10.18 4.52
CA THR A 208 9.58 10.00 3.57
C THR A 208 8.56 9.00 4.10
N MET A 209 9.03 7.87 4.63
CA MET A 209 8.16 6.83 5.15
C MET A 209 7.47 7.25 6.44
N TYR A 210 8.14 7.98 7.34
CA TYR A 210 7.48 8.56 8.52
C TYR A 210 6.39 9.55 8.15
N LEU A 211 6.69 10.46 7.20
CA LEU A 211 5.72 11.44 6.75
C LEU A 211 4.51 10.74 6.10
N ALA A 212 4.75 9.81 5.18
CA ALA A 212 3.67 9.11 4.49
C ALA A 212 2.83 8.25 5.45
N ASN A 213 3.46 7.47 6.34
CA ASN A 213 2.73 6.64 7.29
C ASN A 213 2.01 7.48 8.35
N GLY A 214 2.59 8.63 8.75
CA GLY A 214 1.93 9.60 9.62
C GLY A 214 0.66 10.18 8.99
N LEU A 215 0.71 10.58 7.72
CA LEU A 215 -0.47 11.07 6.99
C LEU A 215 -1.58 10.00 6.89
N ILE A 216 -1.20 8.75 6.62
CA ILE A 216 -2.11 7.61 6.57
C ILE A 216 -2.72 7.31 7.95
N LEU A 217 -1.93 7.40 9.02
CA LEU A 217 -2.40 7.22 10.40
C LEU A 217 -3.39 8.33 10.79
N VAL A 218 -3.06 9.59 10.49
CA VAL A 218 -3.95 10.73 10.75
C VAL A 218 -5.29 10.52 10.03
N ARG A 219 -5.29 10.16 8.75
CA ARG A 219 -6.51 9.78 8.03
C ARG A 219 -7.29 8.68 8.76
N SER A 220 -6.62 7.62 9.20
CA SER A 220 -7.27 6.48 9.85
C SER A 220 -7.92 6.87 11.18
N LEU A 221 -7.29 7.76 11.94
CA LEU A 221 -7.86 8.34 13.15
C LEU A 221 -9.10 9.20 12.84
N PHE A 222 -9.04 10.04 11.80
CA PHE A 222 -10.21 10.81 11.37
C PHE A 222 -11.36 9.92 10.95
N ARG A 223 -11.09 8.80 10.27
CA ARG A 223 -12.12 7.80 9.93
C ARG A 223 -12.74 7.18 11.19
N VAL A 224 -11.96 6.84 12.20
CA VAL A 224 -12.54 6.37 13.48
C VAL A 224 -13.42 7.43 14.13
N ILE A 225 -12.97 8.70 14.18
CA ILE A 225 -13.75 9.80 14.74
C ILE A 225 -15.05 10.00 13.96
N GLU A 226 -15.00 9.93 12.63
CA GLU A 226 -16.18 10.01 11.75
C GLU A 226 -17.21 8.92 12.08
N TYR A 227 -16.77 7.68 12.32
CA TYR A 227 -17.67 6.55 12.65
C TYR A 227 -18.15 6.53 14.11
N ILE A 228 -17.47 7.20 15.04
CA ILE A 228 -17.91 7.33 16.44
C ILE A 228 -18.88 8.50 16.60
N MET A 229 -18.74 9.55 15.80
CA MET A 229 -19.58 10.74 15.93
C MET A 229 -21.03 10.45 15.50
N PRO A 230 -22.04 10.99 16.20
CA PRO A 230 -23.42 10.88 15.77
C PRO A 230 -23.63 11.43 14.36
N HIS A 231 -24.53 10.81 13.58
CA HIS A 231 -24.82 11.21 12.20
C HIS A 231 -25.27 12.68 12.05
N ASP A 232 -25.75 13.31 13.13
CA ASP A 232 -26.13 14.73 13.16
C ASP A 232 -24.97 15.70 13.40
N GLY A 233 -23.74 15.18 13.56
CA GLY A 233 -22.54 15.94 13.86
C GLY A 233 -22.02 16.80 12.69
N PRO A 234 -21.27 17.88 12.98
CA PRO A 234 -20.78 18.82 11.98
C PRO A 234 -19.79 18.19 10.98
N LEU A 235 -19.19 17.04 11.31
CA LEU A 235 -18.30 16.29 10.43
C LEU A 235 -19.06 15.59 9.29
N MET A 236 -20.19 14.95 9.60
CA MET A 236 -21.00 14.26 8.58
C MET A 236 -21.76 15.22 7.68
N LYS A 237 -22.08 16.43 8.17
CA LYS A 237 -22.80 17.47 7.42
C LYS A 237 -21.91 18.29 6.48
N ASN A 238 -20.59 18.30 6.69
CA ASN A 238 -19.66 19.10 5.90
C ASN A 238 -18.71 18.22 5.10
N GLU A 239 -18.95 18.19 3.79
CA GLU A 239 -18.11 17.45 2.84
C GLU A 239 -16.62 17.86 2.87
N ALA A 240 -16.31 19.09 3.29
CA ALA A 240 -14.95 19.62 3.35
C ALA A 240 -14.00 18.73 4.18
N TYR A 241 -14.49 18.12 5.26
CA TYR A 241 -13.68 17.25 6.12
C TYR A 241 -13.21 15.99 5.39
N LEU A 242 -14.04 15.42 4.51
CA LEU A 242 -13.65 14.29 3.68
C LEU A 242 -12.52 14.70 2.73
N TYR A 243 -12.61 15.86 2.08
CA TYR A 243 -11.54 16.29 1.17
C TYR A 243 -10.24 16.65 1.89
N ILE A 244 -10.32 17.30 3.07
CA ILE A 244 -9.13 17.73 3.81
C ILE A 244 -8.45 16.54 4.50
N PHE A 245 -9.22 15.73 5.22
CA PHE A 245 -8.68 14.66 6.07
C PHE A 245 -8.64 13.29 5.39
N ASP A 246 -9.14 13.18 4.16
CA ASP A 246 -8.93 12.01 3.33
C ASP A 246 -8.17 12.36 2.05
N ALA A 247 -8.81 13.07 1.11
CA ALA A 247 -8.28 13.28 -0.23
C ALA A 247 -6.91 13.97 -0.23
N LEU A 248 -6.79 15.06 0.53
CA LEU A 248 -5.59 15.89 0.60
C LEU A 248 -4.44 15.17 1.28
N LEU A 249 -4.69 14.46 2.40
CA LEU A 249 -3.66 13.67 3.07
C LEU A 249 -3.10 12.59 2.13
N MET A 250 -3.98 11.91 1.40
CA MET A 250 -3.59 10.86 0.46
C MET A 250 -2.88 11.41 -0.76
N PHE A 251 -3.31 12.57 -1.26
CA PHE A 251 -2.58 13.29 -2.29
C PHE A 251 -1.16 13.64 -1.86
N PHE A 252 -0.97 14.13 -0.62
CA PHE A 252 0.37 14.40 -0.10
C PHE A 252 1.25 13.15 0.00
N VAL A 253 0.70 11.99 0.38
CA VAL A 253 1.43 10.71 0.33
C VAL A 253 1.95 10.44 -1.09
N VAL A 254 1.08 10.59 -2.09
CA VAL A 254 1.42 10.40 -3.51
C VAL A 254 2.49 11.40 -3.98
N ALA A 255 2.35 12.67 -3.60
CA ALA A 255 3.26 13.75 -3.95
C ALA A 255 4.66 13.56 -3.32
N VAL A 256 4.74 13.18 -2.05
CA VAL A 256 6.02 12.93 -1.36
C VAL A 256 6.81 11.81 -2.07
N TYR A 257 6.13 10.71 -2.42
CA TYR A 257 6.76 9.62 -3.17
C TYR A 257 7.13 10.02 -4.61
N LEU A 258 6.45 11.02 -5.17
CA LEU A 258 6.83 11.61 -6.45
C LEU A 258 8.12 12.44 -6.34
N VAL A 259 8.38 13.12 -5.23
CA VAL A 259 9.62 13.89 -5.04
C VAL A 259 10.80 12.97 -4.76
N VAL A 260 10.59 11.95 -3.92
CA VAL A 260 11.69 11.13 -3.38
C VAL A 260 12.23 10.11 -4.39
N LYS A 261 11.39 9.68 -5.35
CA LYS A 261 11.72 8.72 -6.42
C LYS A 261 12.19 7.37 -5.84
N PRO A 262 11.28 6.56 -5.26
CA PRO A 262 11.63 5.26 -4.66
C PRO A 262 12.13 4.22 -5.68
N TYR A 263 12.01 4.50 -6.98
CA TYR A 263 12.30 3.56 -8.06
C TYR A 263 13.76 3.55 -8.53
N GLY A 264 14.59 4.52 -8.11
CA GLY A 264 15.96 4.69 -8.63
C GLY A 264 17.02 4.02 -7.76
N GLU A 265 17.93 4.83 -7.22
CA GLU A 265 19.16 4.42 -6.54
C GLU A 265 19.00 3.27 -5.53
N ILE A 266 17.95 3.30 -4.69
CA ILE A 266 17.69 2.21 -3.73
C ILE A 266 17.33 0.91 -4.42
N PHE A 267 16.51 0.97 -5.46
CA PHE A 267 16.07 -0.22 -6.16
C PHE A 267 17.23 -0.86 -6.93
N ASP A 268 18.06 -0.05 -7.56
CA ASP A 268 19.26 -0.52 -8.27
C ASP A 268 20.26 -1.15 -7.29
N GLU A 269 20.51 -0.50 -6.15
CA GLU A 269 21.40 -1.06 -5.12
C GLU A 269 20.80 -2.33 -4.50
N TRP A 270 19.52 -2.34 -4.18
CA TRP A 270 18.82 -3.53 -3.68
C TRP A 270 18.96 -4.70 -4.66
N LYS A 271 18.71 -4.46 -5.95
CA LYS A 271 18.77 -5.49 -7.00
C LYS A 271 20.19 -6.02 -7.13
N ARG A 272 21.17 -5.14 -7.24
CA ARG A 272 22.60 -5.49 -7.31
C ARG A 272 23.02 -6.37 -6.13
N ARG A 273 22.56 -6.05 -4.92
CA ARG A 273 22.88 -6.82 -3.71
C ARG A 273 22.22 -8.18 -3.66
N LYS A 274 20.95 -8.25 -4.07
CA LYS A 274 20.26 -9.53 -4.17
C LYS A 274 20.96 -10.44 -5.18
N ASP A 275 21.29 -9.92 -6.36
CA ASP A 275 21.97 -10.68 -7.40
C ASP A 275 23.36 -11.16 -6.92
N LEU A 276 24.12 -10.32 -6.20
CA LEU A 276 25.39 -10.71 -5.57
C LEU A 276 25.24 -11.84 -4.54
N GLY A 277 24.25 -11.73 -3.64
CA GLY A 277 23.99 -12.76 -2.63
C GLY A 277 23.58 -14.09 -3.25
N ASP A 278 22.72 -14.05 -4.26
CA ASP A 278 22.28 -15.24 -5.00
C ASP A 278 23.46 -15.91 -5.74
N LEU A 279 24.39 -15.12 -6.30
CA LEU A 279 25.63 -15.62 -6.91
C LEU A 279 26.58 -16.26 -5.89
N GLU A 280 26.75 -15.65 -4.72
CA GLU A 280 27.60 -16.21 -3.66
C GLU A 280 27.06 -17.54 -3.12
N LEU A 281 25.74 -17.63 -2.93
CA LEU A 281 25.07 -18.88 -2.56
C LEU A 281 25.28 -19.96 -3.63
N THR A 282 25.03 -19.62 -4.90
CA THR A 282 25.26 -20.54 -6.04
C THR A 282 26.74 -20.99 -6.13
N ARG A 283 27.69 -20.11 -5.79
CA ARG A 283 29.13 -20.43 -5.77
C ARG A 283 29.54 -21.26 -4.54
N ARG A 284 28.79 -21.17 -3.45
CA ARG A 284 28.99 -22.00 -2.25
C ARG A 284 28.46 -23.41 -2.46
N ASP A 285 27.33 -23.54 -3.16
CA ASP A 285 26.69 -24.83 -3.46
C ASP A 285 27.38 -25.61 -4.59
N ARG A 286 28.39 -25.02 -5.25
CA ARG A 286 29.25 -25.68 -6.26
C ARG A 286 30.74 -25.68 -5.86
N PRO A 287 31.16 -26.48 -4.88
CA PRO A 287 32.57 -26.58 -4.48
C PRO A 287 33.47 -27.11 -5.60
N GLN A 288 32.97 -28.07 -6.40
CA GLN A 288 33.73 -28.77 -7.45
C GLN A 288 34.17 -27.84 -8.60
N GLU A 289 33.39 -26.81 -8.94
CA GLU A 289 33.79 -25.81 -9.96
C GLU A 289 34.86 -24.84 -9.45
N ARG A 290 34.96 -24.61 -8.14
CA ARG A 290 36.04 -23.81 -7.55
C ARG A 290 37.37 -24.54 -7.64
N GLU A 291 37.38 -25.83 -7.31
CA GLU A 291 38.58 -26.68 -7.38
C GLU A 291 39.07 -26.81 -8.83
N ALA A 292 38.16 -26.99 -9.79
CA ALA A 292 38.49 -27.03 -11.22
C ALA A 292 39.11 -25.72 -11.74
N MET A 293 38.62 -24.55 -11.32
CA MET A 293 39.20 -23.25 -11.71
C MET A 293 40.55 -22.96 -11.03
N THR A 294 40.74 -23.38 -9.78
CA THR A 294 42.01 -23.17 -9.06
C THR A 294 43.09 -24.17 -9.46
N SER A 295 42.72 -25.33 -9.99
CA SER A 295 43.64 -26.40 -10.37
C SER A 295 44.27 -26.20 -11.76
N GLY A 296 43.90 -25.17 -12.53
CA GLY A 296 44.43 -24.97 -13.89
C GLY A 296 44.16 -26.15 -14.84
N GLY A 297 43.14 -26.95 -14.56
CA GLY A 297 42.77 -28.12 -15.36
C GLY A 297 41.84 -27.73 -16.50
N ASP A 298 42.18 -28.19 -17.70
CA ASP A 298 41.55 -27.82 -18.98
C ASP A 298 40.02 -27.84 -18.92
N ILE A 299 39.43 -26.66 -19.11
CA ILE A 299 37.99 -26.38 -19.16
C ILE A 299 37.27 -27.29 -20.19
N GLU A 300 37.98 -27.74 -21.24
CA GLU A 300 37.48 -28.69 -22.24
C GLU A 300 37.19 -30.09 -21.69
N SER A 301 37.96 -30.59 -20.73
CA SER A 301 37.77 -31.94 -20.18
C SER A 301 36.47 -32.06 -19.37
N ALA A 302 36.12 -31.01 -18.62
CA ALA A 302 34.91 -30.94 -17.83
C ALA A 302 33.65 -30.77 -18.70
N LEU A 303 33.74 -29.97 -19.77
CA LEU A 303 32.63 -29.78 -20.72
C LEU A 303 32.36 -31.04 -21.57
N SER A 304 33.41 -31.77 -21.97
CA SER A 304 33.31 -33.05 -22.69
C SER A 304 32.63 -34.14 -21.84
N SER A 305 32.89 -34.18 -20.53
CA SER A 305 32.23 -35.13 -19.61
C SER A 305 30.73 -34.87 -19.43
N ARG A 306 30.27 -33.61 -19.58
CA ARG A 306 28.85 -33.24 -19.49
C ARG A 306 28.06 -33.62 -20.74
N SER A 307 28.61 -33.42 -21.95
CA SER A 307 27.89 -33.79 -23.20
C SER A 307 27.67 -35.30 -23.32
N PHE A 308 28.54 -36.11 -22.69
CA PHE A 308 28.41 -37.57 -22.65
C PHE A 308 27.34 -38.06 -21.67
N SER A 309 26.99 -37.25 -20.65
CA SER A 309 25.99 -37.61 -19.62
C SER A 309 24.55 -37.33 -20.03
N GLU A 310 24.30 -36.39 -20.95
CA GLU A 310 22.96 -36.03 -21.43
C GLU A 310 22.46 -36.92 -22.60
N GLN A 311 23.28 -37.83 -23.12
CA GLN A 311 22.95 -38.67 -24.28
C GLN A 311 22.40 -40.08 -23.97
N LYS A 312 22.04 -40.41 -22.72
CA LYS A 312 21.31 -41.66 -22.41
C LYS A 312 19.81 -41.40 -22.26
N PRO A 313 18.97 -41.62 -23.30
CA PRO A 313 17.54 -41.72 -23.11
C PRO A 313 17.23 -43.07 -22.45
N SER A 314 16.69 -43.04 -21.24
CA SER A 314 16.11 -44.23 -20.60
C SER A 314 14.82 -44.61 -21.33
N SER A 315 14.97 -45.47 -22.34
CA SER A 315 13.88 -46.29 -22.84
C SER A 315 13.59 -47.42 -21.85
N SER A 316 12.30 -47.79 -21.78
CA SER A 316 11.72 -48.92 -21.05
C SER A 316 11.48 -48.74 -19.55
N ARG A 317 10.19 -48.69 -19.17
CA ARG A 317 9.51 -49.81 -18.52
C ARG A 317 7.99 -49.64 -18.60
N ARG A 318 7.36 -50.81 -18.68
CA ARG A 318 5.94 -51.13 -18.90
C ARG A 318 5.03 -50.56 -17.83
#